data_AF-A0A293M9T2-F1
#
_entry.id   AF-A0A293M9T2-F1
#
_cell.length_a   1.000
_cell.length_b   1.000
_cell.length_c   1.000
_cell.angle_alpha   90.00
_cell.angle_beta   90.00
_cell.angle_gamma   90.00
#
_symmetry.space_group_name_H-M   'P 1'
#
loop_
_entity.id
_entity.type
_entity.pdbx_description
1 polymer ?
#
loop_
_entity_poly.entity_id
_entity_poly.type
_entity_poly.pdbx_seq_one_letter_code
_entity_poly.pdbx_strand_id
1 'polypeptide(L)'
;MTRLFLGDVCPALVGKPKLFFVQADYLTVPEKAALSDTSKIQRSASTIPICADILLGMHLAPKTALISGGHNDRSNYSETLCKILEQQNKLQTAYDITAVLNTVARQMSRDGCATASTCVSMLRRLLYLTKDTPPPVTPYL
;
A
#
# COMPACT_ATOMS: atom_id res chain seq x y z
N MET A 1 1.17 -14.13 0.18
CA MET A 1 0.12 -13.48 1.01
C MET A 1 -1.28 -13.66 0.42
N THR A 2 -1.50 -13.39 -0.86
CA THR A 2 -2.85 -13.35 -1.49
C THR A 2 -3.48 -14.70 -1.85
N ARG A 3 -2.72 -15.81 -1.85
CA ARG A 3 -3.17 -17.13 -2.34
C ARG A 3 -4.39 -17.72 -1.61
N LEU A 4 -4.59 -17.39 -0.34
CA LEU A 4 -5.73 -17.90 0.44
C LEU A 4 -7.06 -17.20 0.11
N PHE A 5 -7.01 -16.12 -0.66
CA PHE A 5 -8.17 -15.29 -1.02
C PHE A 5 -8.50 -15.37 -2.52
N LEU A 6 -7.93 -16.36 -3.22
CA LEU A 6 -8.26 -16.65 -4.62
C LEU A 6 -9.66 -17.24 -4.71
N GLY A 7 -10.31 -17.09 -5.88
CA GLY A 7 -11.71 -17.48 -6.05
C GLY A 7 -11.96 -18.98 -5.91
N ASP A 8 -10.98 -19.81 -6.28
CA ASP A 8 -10.97 -21.27 -6.11
C ASP A 8 -10.75 -21.70 -4.65
N VAL A 9 -10.04 -20.89 -3.86
CA VAL A 9 -9.75 -21.16 -2.43
C VAL A 9 -10.80 -20.56 -1.49
N CYS A 10 -11.33 -19.38 -1.82
CA CYS A 10 -12.31 -18.64 -1.03
C CYS A 10 -13.48 -18.17 -1.90
N PRO A 11 -14.42 -19.06 -2.27
CA PRO A 11 -15.56 -18.74 -3.14
C PRO A 11 -16.44 -17.59 -2.63
N ALA A 12 -16.55 -17.43 -1.30
CA ALA A 12 -17.36 -16.40 -0.66
C ALA A 12 -16.91 -14.95 -0.96
N LEU A 13 -15.67 -14.77 -1.46
CA LEU A 13 -15.06 -13.49 -1.81
C LEU A 13 -14.90 -13.28 -3.32
N VAL A 14 -15.43 -14.18 -4.16
CA VAL A 14 -15.45 -13.98 -5.62
C VAL A 14 -16.26 -12.73 -5.97
N GLY A 15 -15.71 -11.88 -6.83
CA GLY A 15 -16.34 -10.62 -7.24
C GLY A 15 -16.31 -9.50 -6.20
N LYS A 16 -15.86 -9.78 -4.96
CA LYS A 16 -15.73 -8.77 -3.90
C LYS A 16 -14.30 -8.24 -3.85
N PRO A 17 -14.10 -6.92 -3.69
CA PRO A 17 -12.76 -6.34 -3.54
C PRO A 17 -12.08 -6.86 -2.27
N LYS A 18 -10.79 -7.19 -2.38
CA LYS A 18 -9.93 -7.72 -1.32
C LYS A 18 -8.75 -6.77 -1.15
N LEU A 19 -8.73 -6.03 -0.05
CA LEU A 19 -7.76 -4.96 0.20
C LEU A 19 -6.68 -5.43 1.17
N PHE A 20 -5.42 -5.25 0.82
CA PHE A 20 -4.28 -5.53 1.66
C PHE A 20 -3.43 -4.26 1.80
N PHE A 21 -3.20 -3.83 3.04
CA PHE A 21 -2.30 -2.71 3.35
C PHE A 21 -1.13 -3.26 4.15
N VAL A 22 0.07 -3.19 3.58
CA VAL A 22 1.28 -3.80 4.16
C VAL A 22 2.30 -2.73 4.46
N GLN A 23 2.63 -2.60 5.73
CA GLN A 23 3.82 -1.90 6.18
C GLN A 23 4.84 -2.96 6.58
N ALA A 24 6.01 -2.94 5.97
CA ALA A 24 7.09 -3.87 6.30
C ALA A 24 8.43 -3.12 6.29
N ASP A 25 9.39 -3.67 7.03
CA ASP A 25 10.73 -3.11 7.01
C ASP A 25 11.61 -3.91 6.04
N TYR A 26 12.59 -3.24 5.41
CA TYR A 26 13.66 -3.90 4.66
C TYR A 26 15.02 -3.53 5.24
N LEU A 27 15.96 -4.47 5.23
CA LEU A 27 17.32 -4.19 5.69
C LEU A 27 18.07 -3.39 4.63
N THR A 28 18.56 -2.21 5.01
CA THR A 28 19.57 -1.50 4.23
C THR A 28 20.93 -2.12 4.53
N VAL A 29 21.45 -2.95 3.62
CA VAL A 29 22.82 -3.47 3.75
C VAL A 29 23.78 -2.30 3.53
N PRO A 30 24.70 -1.98 4.47
CA PRO A 30 25.67 -0.93 4.29
C PRO A 30 26.53 -1.19 3.03
N GLU A 31 26.78 -0.16 2.24
CA GLU A 31 27.49 -0.22 0.95
C GLU A 31 28.85 -0.95 1.03
N LYS A 32 29.55 -0.87 2.17
CA LYS A 32 30.80 -1.62 2.42
C LYS A 32 30.64 -3.14 2.43
N ALA A 33 29.48 -3.68 2.79
CA ALA A 33 29.19 -5.11 2.76
C ALA A 33 28.63 -5.56 1.40
N ALA A 34 28.18 -4.63 0.56
CA ALA A 34 27.61 -4.92 -0.77
C ALA A 34 28.68 -5.35 -1.79
N LEU A 35 29.94 -4.97 -1.59
CA LEU A 35 31.06 -5.35 -2.46
C LEU A 35 31.52 -6.81 -2.25
N SER A 36 31.17 -7.45 -1.13
CA SER A 36 31.62 -8.80 -0.78
C SER A 36 30.62 -9.91 -1.09
N ASP A 37 29.36 -9.59 -1.42
CA ASP A 37 28.32 -10.62 -1.58
C ASP A 37 27.36 -10.31 -2.74
N THR A 38 27.92 -10.07 -3.93
CA THR A 38 27.17 -9.87 -5.19
C THR A 38 26.46 -11.14 -5.68
N SER A 39 26.35 -12.18 -4.85
CA SER A 39 25.52 -13.35 -5.13
C SER A 39 24.21 -13.27 -4.36
N LYS A 40 23.13 -12.90 -5.07
CA LYS A 40 21.72 -13.10 -4.66
C LYS A 40 21.12 -12.08 -3.67
N ILE A 41 21.18 -10.78 -3.95
CA ILE A 41 20.08 -9.90 -3.52
C ILE A 41 18.90 -10.15 -4.46
N GLN A 42 18.18 -11.25 -4.23
CA GLN A 42 16.87 -11.45 -4.81
C GLN A 42 15.95 -10.46 -4.10
N ARG A 43 15.88 -9.22 -4.60
CA ARG A 43 14.76 -8.33 -4.31
C ARG A 43 13.53 -9.15 -4.66
N SER A 44 12.80 -9.62 -3.67
CA SER A 44 11.57 -10.36 -3.86
C SER A 44 10.55 -9.38 -4.42
N ALA A 45 10.65 -9.10 -5.72
CA ALA A 45 9.60 -8.47 -6.47
C ALA A 45 8.39 -9.37 -6.26
N SER A 46 7.45 -8.92 -5.43
CA SER A 46 6.21 -9.63 -5.21
C SER A 46 5.58 -9.85 -6.59
N THR A 47 5.48 -11.11 -7.01
CA THR A 47 4.86 -11.48 -8.28
C THR A 47 3.47 -10.86 -8.30
N ILE A 48 3.16 -10.08 -9.33
CA ILE A 48 1.82 -9.48 -9.49
C ILE A 48 0.84 -10.65 -9.52
N PRO A 49 -0.05 -10.80 -8.53
CA PRO A 49 -0.98 -11.92 -8.49
C PRO A 49 -1.90 -11.80 -9.71
N ILE A 50 -2.07 -12.85 -10.51
CA ILE A 50 -3.03 -12.89 -11.63
C ILE A 50 -4.44 -13.10 -11.08
N CYS A 51 -4.88 -12.22 -10.18
CA CYS A 51 -6.00 -12.46 -9.28
C CYS A 51 -6.93 -11.26 -9.32
N ALA A 52 -8.14 -11.47 -9.85
CA ALA A 52 -9.14 -10.42 -9.94
C ALA A 52 -9.56 -9.92 -8.54
N ASP A 53 -9.89 -8.63 -8.49
CA ASP A 53 -10.48 -7.96 -7.32
C ASP A 53 -9.56 -7.90 -6.10
N ILE A 54 -8.23 -7.90 -6.30
CA ILE A 54 -7.25 -7.65 -5.23
C ILE A 54 -6.65 -6.25 -5.40
N LEU A 55 -6.49 -5.53 -4.29
CA LEU A 55 -5.67 -4.32 -4.21
C LEU A 55 -4.64 -4.47 -3.10
N LEU A 56 -3.41 -4.06 -3.39
CA LEU A 56 -2.28 -4.13 -2.48
C LEU A 56 -1.63 -2.74 -2.38
N GLY A 57 -1.81 -2.09 -1.23
CA GLY A 57 -1.08 -0.88 -0.83
C GLY A 57 0.10 -1.29 0.05
N MET A 58 1.29 -0.82 -0.28
CA MET A 58 2.52 -1.21 0.42
C MET A 58 3.39 -0.02 0.74
N HIS A 59 4.06 -0.09 1.89
CA HIS A 59 5.19 0.76 2.20
C HIS A 59 6.31 -0.05 2.84
N LEU A 60 7.53 0.13 2.32
CA LEU A 60 8.72 -0.56 2.79
C LEU A 60 9.64 0.44 3.47
N ALA A 61 9.70 0.47 4.79
CA ALA A 61 10.62 1.36 5.49
C ALA A 61 12.00 0.73 5.69
N PRO A 62 13.09 1.50 5.59
CA PRO A 62 14.40 0.99 5.92
C PRO A 62 14.45 0.66 7.42
N LYS A 63 14.80 -0.57 7.77
CA LYS A 63 15.21 -0.91 9.13
C LYS A 63 16.66 -0.49 9.26
N THR A 64 16.90 0.74 9.71
CA THR A 64 18.29 1.13 10.03
C THR A 64 18.76 0.23 11.18
N ALA A 65 19.69 -0.67 10.89
CA ALA A 65 20.28 -1.50 11.92
C ALA A 65 21.12 -0.59 12.83
N LEU A 66 20.61 -0.33 14.05
CA LEU A 66 21.39 0.01 15.25
C LEU A 66 22.14 1.37 15.33
N ILE A 67 22.16 2.26 14.34
CA ILE A 67 23.13 3.39 14.36
C ILE A 67 22.60 4.74 14.85
N SER A 68 21.31 4.91 15.14
CA SER A 68 20.87 6.20 15.71
C SER A 68 19.75 5.98 16.70
N GLY A 69 20.01 6.27 17.98
CA GLY A 69 19.02 6.26 19.06
C GLY A 69 17.92 7.33 18.92
N GLY A 70 17.51 7.63 17.69
CA GLY A 70 16.41 8.51 17.34
C GLY A 70 15.11 7.72 17.33
N HIS A 71 14.18 8.13 18.18
CA HIS A 71 12.88 7.50 18.43
C HIS A 71 11.88 7.58 17.24
N ASN A 72 12.33 7.90 16.02
CA ASN A 72 11.49 8.38 14.91
C ASN A 72 11.55 7.57 13.60
N ASP A 73 12.25 6.43 13.52
CA ASP A 73 12.38 5.65 12.26
C ASP A 73 11.21 4.67 12.00
N ARG A 74 10.04 4.91 12.61
CA ARG A 74 8.84 4.10 12.38
C ARG A 74 8.08 4.68 11.18
N SER A 75 7.84 3.87 10.16
CA SER A 75 6.96 4.28 9.05
C SER A 75 5.61 4.76 9.55
N ASN A 76 5.19 5.92 9.06
CA ASN A 76 3.90 6.54 9.31
C ASN A 76 2.84 6.13 8.28
N TYR A 77 3.04 5.05 7.51
CA TYR A 77 2.15 4.67 6.41
C TYR A 77 0.71 4.41 6.88
N SER A 78 0.52 3.60 7.92
CA SER A 78 -0.81 3.30 8.46
C SER A 78 -1.49 4.55 9.02
N GLU A 79 -0.76 5.38 9.77
CA GLU A 79 -1.28 6.65 10.30
C GLU A 79 -1.69 7.62 9.20
N THR A 80 -0.87 7.76 8.16
CA THR A 80 -1.13 8.64 7.02
C THR A 80 -2.35 8.16 6.23
N LEU A 81 -2.48 6.84 6.01
CA LEU A 81 -3.65 6.24 5.40
C LEU A 81 -4.92 6.54 6.20
N CYS A 82 -4.90 6.31 7.52
CA CYS A 82 -6.04 6.62 8.39
C CYS A 82 -6.41 8.11 8.34
N LYS A 83 -5.43 9.01 8.45
CA LYS A 83 -5.66 10.47 8.38
C LYS A 83 -6.35 10.88 7.09
N ILE A 84 -5.92 10.36 5.95
CA ILE A 84 -6.52 10.70 4.64
C ILE A 84 -7.93 10.12 4.51
N LEU A 85 -8.17 8.89 4.97
CA LEU A 85 -9.51 8.29 4.97
C LEU A 85 -10.48 9.06 5.89
N GLU A 86 -10.02 9.49 7.07
CA GLU A 86 -10.80 10.31 7.98
C GLU A 86 -11.10 11.69 7.42
N GLN A 87 -10.12 12.34 6.77
CA GLN A 87 -10.32 13.63 6.09
C GLN A 87 -11.37 13.50 4.98
N GLN A 88 -11.30 12.43 4.18
CA GLN A 88 -12.30 12.14 3.16
C GLN A 88 -13.71 12.04 3.76
N ASN A 89 -13.86 11.27 4.84
CA ASN A 89 -15.14 11.11 5.53
C ASN A 89 -15.66 12.44 6.12
N LYS A 90 -14.76 13.28 6.69
CA LYS A 90 -15.12 14.61 7.21
C LYS A 90 -15.58 15.58 6.12
N LEU A 91 -14.96 15.51 4.95
CA LEU A 91 -15.27 16.37 3.80
C LEU A 91 -16.47 15.86 2.97
N GLN A 92 -17.07 14.73 3.35
CA GLN A 92 -18.15 14.06 2.59
C GLN A 92 -17.87 13.92 1.09
N THR A 93 -16.58 13.83 0.74
CA THR A 93 -16.13 13.61 -0.64
C THR A 93 -15.74 12.15 -0.76
N ALA A 94 -15.99 11.50 -1.89
CA ALA A 94 -15.62 10.10 -2.08
C ALA A 94 -14.59 10.00 -3.22
N TYR A 95 -13.34 9.66 -2.89
CA TYR A 95 -12.35 9.32 -3.88
C TYR A 95 -12.24 7.80 -4.02
N ASP A 96 -11.91 7.37 -5.24
CA ASP A 96 -11.52 5.98 -5.47
C ASP A 96 -10.30 5.62 -4.61
N ILE A 97 -10.27 4.39 -4.10
CA ILE A 97 -9.22 3.90 -3.20
C ILE A 97 -7.80 4.04 -3.77
N THR A 98 -7.62 3.95 -5.10
CA THR A 98 -6.31 4.15 -5.72
C THR A 98 -5.89 5.61 -5.68
N ALA A 99 -6.83 6.55 -5.80
CA ALA A 99 -6.58 7.99 -5.63
C ALA A 99 -6.26 8.34 -4.16
N VAL A 100 -6.94 7.68 -3.20
CA VAL A 100 -6.59 7.76 -1.77
C VAL A 100 -5.14 7.32 -1.55
N LEU A 101 -4.76 6.14 -2.06
CA LEU A 101 -3.40 5.61 -1.90
C LEU A 101 -2.33 6.45 -2.61
N ASN A 102 -2.65 7.05 -3.76
CA ASN A 102 -1.76 8.00 -4.42
C ASN A 102 -1.56 9.26 -3.55
N THR A 103 -2.59 9.70 -2.84
CA THR A 103 -2.49 10.82 -1.89
C THR A 103 -1.64 10.47 -0.68
N VAL A 104 -1.76 9.24 -0.16
CA VAL A 104 -0.86 8.70 0.87
C VAL A 104 0.59 8.72 0.41
N ALA A 105 0.87 8.20 -0.79
CA ALA A 105 2.22 8.18 -1.35
C ALA A 105 2.81 9.60 -1.46
N ARG A 106 2.03 10.56 -1.98
CA ARG A 106 2.46 11.98 -2.06
C ARG A 106 2.73 12.60 -0.69
N GLN A 107 1.89 12.32 0.31
CA GLN A 107 2.10 12.84 1.67
C GLN A 107 3.39 12.28 2.27
N MET A 108 3.62 10.98 2.13
CA MET A 108 4.84 10.35 2.64
C MET A 108 6.12 10.84 1.94
N SER A 109 6.06 11.12 0.63
CA SER A 109 7.16 11.78 -0.07
C SER A 109 7.45 13.18 0.48
N ARG A 110 6.41 13.95 0.84
CA ARG A 110 6.54 15.29 1.43
C ARG A 110 7.10 15.24 2.86
N ASP A 111 6.76 14.21 3.62
CA ASP A 111 7.25 13.98 4.97
C ASP A 111 8.71 13.47 4.98
N GLY A 112 9.37 13.36 3.82
CA GLY A 112 10.77 12.99 3.70
C GLY A 112 11.04 11.49 3.87
N CYS A 113 10.02 10.64 3.68
CA CYS A 113 10.21 9.20 3.79
C CYS A 113 11.16 8.69 2.70
N ALA A 114 12.16 7.89 3.09
CA ALA A 114 13.23 7.43 2.21
C ALA A 114 12.74 6.53 1.07
N THR A 115 11.55 5.96 1.17
CA THR A 115 10.98 5.04 0.19
C THR A 115 9.55 5.44 -0.17
N ALA A 116 9.20 5.21 -1.44
CA ALA A 116 7.86 5.48 -1.93
C ALA A 116 6.90 4.36 -1.54
N SER A 117 5.71 4.74 -1.08
CA SER A 117 4.58 3.81 -0.97
C SER A 117 4.09 3.41 -2.37
N THR A 118 3.80 2.13 -2.55
CA THR A 118 3.41 1.53 -3.82
C THR A 118 1.97 1.01 -3.77
N CYS A 119 1.25 1.09 -4.89
CA CYS A 119 -0.08 0.51 -5.05
C CYS A 119 -0.09 -0.42 -6.26
N VAL A 120 -0.56 -1.65 -6.07
CA VAL A 120 -0.82 -2.62 -7.14
C VAL A 120 -2.31 -2.96 -7.09
N SER A 121 -3.04 -2.66 -8.16
CA SER A 121 -4.48 -2.87 -8.23
C SER A 121 -4.85 -3.82 -9.37
N MET A 122 -5.64 -4.83 -9.02
CA MET A 122 -6.36 -5.72 -9.94
C MET A 122 -7.88 -5.58 -9.77
N LEU A 123 -8.33 -4.45 -9.22
CA LEU A 123 -9.75 -4.14 -9.14
C LEU A 123 -10.31 -3.92 -10.55
N ARG A 124 -11.51 -4.46 -10.80
CA ARG A 124 -12.20 -4.34 -12.09
C ARG A 124 -13.18 -3.18 -12.15
N ARG A 125 -13.34 -2.45 -11.05
CA ARG A 125 -14.25 -1.32 -10.87
C ARG A 125 -13.61 -0.31 -9.92
N LEU A 126 -14.02 0.96 -10.05
CA LEU A 126 -13.70 1.98 -9.04
C LEU A 126 -14.29 1.55 -7.69
N LEU A 127 -13.52 1.73 -6.63
CA LEU A 127 -13.90 1.36 -5.27
C LEU A 127 -13.89 2.59 -4.38
N TYR A 128 -15.07 2.93 -3.87
CA TYR A 128 -15.28 4.04 -2.96
C TYR A 128 -15.57 3.49 -1.56
N LEU A 129 -14.90 4.03 -0.54
CA LEU A 129 -15.16 3.72 0.86
C LEU A 129 -16.05 4.84 1.43
N THR A 130 -17.38 4.62 1.41
CA THR A 130 -18.38 5.59 1.90
C THR A 130 -19.28 4.93 2.94
N LYS A 131 -19.77 5.70 3.91
CA LYS A 131 -20.79 5.23 4.88
C LYS A 131 -22.20 5.25 4.28
N ASP A 132 -22.46 6.20 3.38
CA ASP A 132 -23.76 6.40 2.74
C ASP A 132 -23.83 5.69 1.39
N THR A 133 -25.04 5.61 0.83
CA THR A 133 -25.31 5.14 -0.54
C THR A 133 -24.29 5.74 -1.50
N PRO A 134 -23.66 4.93 -2.37
CA PRO A 134 -22.59 5.40 -3.24
C PRO A 134 -23.06 6.63 -4.01
N PRO A 135 -22.23 7.69 -4.11
CA PRO A 135 -22.60 8.86 -4.87
C PRO A 135 -22.99 8.42 -6.29
N PRO A 136 -24.00 9.06 -6.91
CA PRO A 136 -24.36 8.74 -8.28
C PRO A 136 -23.10 8.78 -9.12
N VAL A 137 -22.81 7.66 -9.78
CA VAL A 137 -21.67 7.54 -10.69
C VAL A 137 -21.89 8.60 -11.75
N THR A 138 -21.17 9.71 -11.69
CA THR A 138 -21.06 10.61 -12.83
C THR A 138 -20.21 9.86 -13.84
N PRO A 139 -20.78 9.38 -14.97
CA PRO A 139 -19.94 9.01 -16.09
C PRO A 139 -19.15 10.27 -16.43
N TYR A 140 -17.82 10.16 -16.39
CA TYR A 140 -16.92 11.25 -16.74
C TYR A 140 -17.39 11.94 -18.03
N LEU A 141 -17.47 13.27 -18.00
CA LEU A 141 -17.36 14.12 -19.18
C LEU A 141 -15.99 13.95 -19.82
#